data_AF-A0A392RVS9-F1
#
_entry.id   AF-A0A392RVS9-F1
#
_cell.length_a   1.000
_cell.length_b   1.000
_cell.length_c   1.000
_cell.angle_alpha   90.00
_cell.angle_beta   90.00
_cell.angle_gamma   90.00
#
_symmetry.space_group_name_H-M   'P 1'
#
loop_
_entity.id
_entity.type
_entity.pdbx_description
1 polymer ?
#
loop_
_entity_poly.entity_id
_entity_poly.type
_entity_poly.pdbx_seq_one_letter_code
_entity_poly.pdbx_strand_id
1 'polypeptide(L)'
;MLFNGVGKPFPVIYCDGETETNLGILKVDPTMNIKTLLFILSEKTKISPHQFSVFLADQNSDRKIPLTAKVNLAAVCCDGAAYYFYVKRFRRSKKSPAKNKNLSEKRML
;
A
#
# COMPACT_ATOMS: atom_id res chain seq x y z
N MET A 1 1.71 -5.79 17.15
CA MET A 1 0.35 -6.37 17.08
C MET A 1 0.31 -7.42 15.99
N LEU A 2 -0.17 -8.63 16.28
CA LEU A 2 -0.37 -9.68 15.26
C LEU A 2 -1.80 -9.55 14.70
N PHE A 3 -1.98 -9.75 13.40
CA PHE A 3 -3.30 -9.89 12.82
C PHE A 3 -3.31 -10.94 11.70
N ASN A 4 -4.46 -11.61 11.57
CA ASN A 4 -4.64 -12.86 10.83
C ASN A 4 -3.92 -14.06 11.49
N GLY A 5 -4.55 -15.25 11.44
CA GLY A 5 -4.21 -16.42 12.27
C GLY A 5 -2.96 -17.20 11.84
N VAL A 6 -3.16 -18.43 11.32
CA VAL A 6 -2.07 -19.34 10.94
C VAL A 6 -1.33 -18.84 9.70
N GLY A 7 -0.02 -19.10 9.61
CA GLY A 7 0.79 -18.77 8.43
C GLY A 7 2.17 -18.21 8.76
N LYS A 8 2.92 -17.82 7.72
CA LYS A 8 4.23 -17.18 7.88
C LYS A 8 4.06 -15.70 8.26
N PRO A 9 4.78 -15.20 9.27
CA PRO A 9 4.68 -13.80 9.69
C PRO A 9 5.41 -12.87 8.72
N PHE A 10 4.76 -11.77 8.37
CA PHE A 10 5.34 -10.66 7.60
C PHE A 10 5.06 -9.35 8.30
N PRO A 11 6.08 -8.52 8.56
CA PRO A 11 5.86 -7.13 8.99
C PRO A 11 5.04 -6.38 7.94
N VAL A 12 4.23 -5.43 8.39
CA VAL A 12 3.42 -4.57 7.52
C VAL A 12 3.70 -3.11 7.85
N ILE A 13 4.22 -2.39 6.86
CA ILE A 13 4.45 -0.95 6.90
C ILE A 13 3.41 -0.27 6.02
N TYR A 14 2.72 0.71 6.56
CA TYR A 14 1.78 1.55 5.83
C TYR A 14 2.37 2.92 5.58
N CYS A 15 2.19 3.45 4.39
CA CYS A 15 2.60 4.79 4.01
C CYS A 15 1.41 5.57 3.45
N ASP A 16 1.07 6.70 4.07
CA ASP A 16 0.09 7.67 3.56
C ASP A 16 0.69 8.63 2.50
N GLY A 17 1.99 8.46 2.24
CA GLY A 17 2.82 9.23 1.32
C GLY A 17 3.64 10.33 2.00
N GLU A 18 3.41 10.63 3.28
CA GLU A 18 4.25 11.52 4.10
C GLU A 18 5.01 10.70 5.14
N THR A 19 4.29 9.82 5.81
CA THR A 19 4.78 9.08 6.97
C THR A 19 4.64 7.58 6.77
N GLU A 20 5.57 6.84 7.34
CA GLU A 20 5.52 5.38 7.42
C GLU A 20 5.13 4.94 8.83
N THR A 21 4.16 4.05 8.92
CA THR A 21 3.64 3.52 10.19
C THR A 21 3.72 2.00 10.19
N ASN A 22 4.31 1.43 11.24
CA ASN A 22 4.31 -0.01 11.45
C ASN A 22 2.92 -0.46 11.95
N LEU A 23 2.20 -1.25 11.14
CA LEU A 23 0.88 -1.77 11.47
C LEU A 23 0.91 -3.07 12.28
N GLY A 24 2.09 -3.69 12.40
CA GLY A 24 2.30 -4.96 13.05
C GLY A 24 2.68 -6.07 12.07
N ILE A 25 2.30 -7.30 12.40
CA ILE A 25 2.69 -8.50 11.66
C ILE A 25 1.42 -9.19 11.14
N LEU A 26 1.39 -9.41 9.83
CA LEU A 26 0.38 -10.19 9.14
C LEU A 26 0.86 -11.63 9.00
N LYS A 27 0.03 -12.61 9.38
CA LYS A 27 0.28 -14.02 9.07
C LYS A 27 -0.30 -14.36 7.70
N VAL A 28 0.53 -14.90 6.82
CA VAL A 28 0.13 -15.28 5.46
C VAL A 28 0.17 -16.79 5.32
N ASP A 29 -0.99 -17.36 5.00
CA ASP A 29 -1.11 -18.74 4.55
C ASP A 29 -0.66 -18.81 3.08
N PRO A 30 0.23 -19.74 2.70
CA PRO A 30 0.63 -19.98 1.30
C PRO A 30 -0.54 -20.14 0.31
N THR A 31 -1.68 -20.65 0.78
CA THR A 31 -2.90 -20.89 -0.01
C THR A 31 -3.84 -19.69 -0.04
N MET A 32 -3.55 -18.65 0.74
CA MET A 32 -4.32 -17.42 0.75
C MET A 32 -4.37 -16.82 -0.66
N ASN A 33 -5.55 -16.35 -1.07
CA ASN A 33 -5.66 -15.58 -2.29
C ASN A 33 -5.34 -14.10 -2.03
N ILE A 34 -4.88 -13.39 -3.06
CA ILE A 34 -4.50 -11.98 -2.91
C ILE A 34 -5.66 -11.07 -2.51
N LYS A 35 -6.91 -11.38 -2.91
CA LYS A 35 -8.08 -10.57 -2.55
C LYS A 35 -8.33 -10.60 -1.05
N THR A 36 -8.15 -11.75 -0.40
CA THR A 36 -8.22 -11.92 1.05
C THR A 36 -7.13 -11.11 1.74
N LEU A 37 -5.89 -11.15 1.23
CA LEU A 37 -4.81 -10.33 1.76
C LEU A 37 -5.12 -8.82 1.67
N LEU A 38 -5.61 -8.36 0.51
CA LEU A 38 -6.03 -6.96 0.33
C LEU A 38 -7.20 -6.59 1.25
N PHE A 39 -8.16 -7.49 1.45
CA PHE A 39 -9.27 -7.26 2.37
C PHE A 39 -8.80 -7.12 3.82
N ILE A 40 -7.91 -8.00 4.30
CA ILE A 40 -7.33 -7.90 5.64
C ILE A 40 -6.58 -6.58 5.84
N LEU A 41 -5.78 -6.18 4.84
CA LEU A 41 -5.08 -4.91 4.88
C LEU A 41 -6.05 -3.73 4.88
N SER A 42 -7.13 -3.78 4.11
CA SER A 42 -8.18 -2.73 4.14
C SER A 42 -8.85 -2.60 5.49
N GLU A 43 -9.14 -3.73 6.15
CA GLU A 43 -9.74 -3.74 7.49
C GLU A 43 -8.77 -3.17 8.53
N LYS A 44 -7.46 -3.43 8.35
CA LYS A 44 -6.43 -2.94 9.24
C LYS A 44 -6.14 -1.45 9.04
N THR A 45 -6.14 -0.96 7.80
CA THR A 45 -5.89 0.46 7.48
C THR A 45 -7.14 1.32 7.52
N LYS A 46 -8.35 0.73 7.55
CA LYS A 46 -9.64 1.41 7.36
C LYS A 46 -9.70 2.22 6.05
N ILE A 47 -9.14 1.66 4.99
CA ILE A 47 -9.05 2.26 3.65
C ILE A 47 -9.52 1.23 2.63
N SER A 48 -10.31 1.66 1.63
CA SER A 48 -10.78 0.76 0.57
C SER A 48 -9.60 0.08 -0.16
N PRO A 49 -9.69 -1.20 -0.53
CA PRO A 49 -8.68 -1.89 -1.36
C PRO A 49 -8.32 -1.15 -2.65
N HIS A 50 -9.23 -0.33 -3.19
CA HIS A 50 -9.00 0.46 -4.41
C HIS A 50 -8.24 1.77 -4.16
N GLN A 51 -7.94 2.10 -2.90
CA GLN A 51 -7.29 3.35 -2.49
C GLN A 51 -5.85 3.13 -2.01
N PHE A 52 -5.30 1.93 -2.17
CA PHE A 52 -3.89 1.64 -1.90
C PHE A 52 -3.32 0.61 -2.87
N SER A 53 -1.99 0.54 -2.90
CA SER A 53 -1.23 -0.55 -3.51
C SER A 53 -0.39 -1.25 -2.47
N VAL A 54 -0.18 -2.54 -2.66
CA VAL A 54 0.69 -3.36 -1.81
C VAL A 54 1.93 -3.74 -2.59
N PHE A 55 3.07 -3.72 -1.92
CA PHE A 55 4.35 -4.15 -2.46
C PHE A 55 4.97 -5.16 -1.50
N LEU A 56 5.70 -6.13 -2.07
CA LEU A 56 6.65 -6.94 -1.34
C LEU A 56 7.98 -6.20 -1.33
N ALA A 57 8.41 -5.77 -0.16
CA ALA A 57 9.64 -5.01 0.03
C ALA A 57 10.70 -5.90 0.69
N ASP A 58 11.92 -5.80 0.20
CA ASP A 58 13.09 -6.46 0.78
C ASP A 58 13.62 -5.62 1.96
N GLN A 59 13.97 -6.28 3.07
CA GLN A 59 14.55 -5.63 4.23
C GLN A 59 16.01 -5.22 4.01
N ASN A 60 16.69 -5.88 3.08
CA ASN A 60 18.12 -5.66 2.79
C ASN A 60 18.35 -4.75 1.58
N SER A 61 17.30 -4.31 0.90
CA SER A 61 17.41 -3.42 -0.27
C SER A 61 16.20 -2.50 -0.42
N ASP A 62 16.34 -1.41 -1.16
CA ASP A 62 15.23 -0.49 -1.43
C ASP A 62 14.18 -1.05 -2.41
N ARG A 63 14.36 -2.30 -2.86
CA ARG A 63 13.54 -2.95 -3.86
C ARG A 63 12.13 -3.21 -3.33
N LYS A 64 11.12 -2.71 -4.06
CA LYS A 64 9.69 -2.93 -3.79
C LYS A 64 9.02 -3.50 -5.03
N ILE A 65 8.55 -4.74 -4.94
CA ILE A 65 7.88 -5.44 -6.04
C ILE A 65 6.37 -5.29 -5.86
N PRO A 66 5.61 -4.74 -6.83
CA PRO A 66 4.17 -4.59 -6.68
C PRO A 66 3.49 -5.95 -6.57
N LEU A 67 2.60 -6.10 -5.59
CA LEU A 67 1.76 -7.27 -5.42
C LEU A 67 0.59 -7.18 -6.41
N THR A 68 0.71 -7.91 -7.52
CA THR A 68 -0.32 -7.96 -8.56
C THR A 68 -1.19 -9.20 -8.40
N ALA A 69 -2.32 -9.25 -9.12
CA ALA A 69 -3.26 -10.37 -9.06
C ALA A 69 -2.67 -11.76 -9.34
N LYS A 70 -1.47 -11.83 -9.94
CA LYS A 70 -0.76 -13.07 -10.29
C LYS A 70 0.31 -13.48 -9.27
N VAL A 71 0.43 -12.79 -8.13
CA VAL A 71 1.46 -13.14 -7.14
C VAL A 71 1.22 -14.56 -6.60
N ASN A 72 2.30 -15.34 -6.48
CA ASN A 72 2.27 -16.64 -5.82
C ASN A 72 2.66 -16.46 -4.34
N LEU A 73 1.67 -16.41 -3.44
CA LEU A 73 1.91 -16.25 -2.01
C LEU A 73 2.67 -17.43 -1.38
N ALA A 74 2.61 -18.63 -1.98
CA ALA A 74 3.44 -19.74 -1.53
C ALA A 74 4.94 -19.46 -1.76
N ALA A 75 5.30 -18.90 -2.92
CA ALA A 75 6.67 -18.49 -3.19
C ALA A 75 7.15 -17.38 -2.23
N VAL A 76 6.28 -16.40 -1.94
CA VAL A 76 6.56 -15.35 -0.95
C VAL A 76 6.79 -15.97 0.44
N CYS A 77 6.01 -17.00 0.80
CA CYS A 77 6.17 -17.69 2.06
C CYS A 77 7.46 -18.54 2.15
N CYS A 78 8.07 -18.97 1.06
CA CYS A 78 9.36 -19.68 1.14
C CYS A 78 10.48 -18.74 1.62
N ASP A 79 10.64 -17.57 1.00
CA ASP A 79 11.76 -16.63 1.29
C ASP A 79 11.45 -15.56 2.35
N GLY A 80 10.25 -15.60 2.97
CA GLY A 80 9.69 -14.47 3.72
C GLY A 80 10.43 -13.91 4.94
N ALA A 81 11.59 -14.44 5.35
CA ALA A 81 12.36 -13.86 6.47
C ALA A 81 12.96 -12.49 6.13
N ALA A 82 13.29 -12.25 4.85
CA ALA A 82 13.89 -11.01 4.38
C ALA A 82 12.87 -10.00 3.84
N TYR A 83 11.56 -10.28 3.88
CA TYR A 83 10.56 -9.45 3.22
C TYR A 83 9.52 -8.88 4.19
N TYR A 84 8.90 -7.77 3.79
CA TYR A 84 7.76 -7.17 4.47
C TYR A 84 6.73 -6.63 3.46
N PHE A 85 5.49 -6.45 3.90
CA PHE A 85 4.48 -5.81 3.07
C PHE A 85 4.52 -4.29 3.26
N TYR A 86 4.64 -3.58 2.14
CA TYR A 86 4.55 -2.13 2.10
C TYR A 86 3.22 -1.72 1.48
N VAL A 87 2.37 -1.06 2.25
CA VAL A 87 1.03 -0.63 1.85
C VAL A 87 1.04 0.87 1.60
N LYS A 88 0.98 1.27 0.33
CA LYS A 88 1.05 2.68 -0.07
C LYS A 88 -0.33 3.19 -0.44
N ARG A 89 -0.82 4.21 0.29
CA ARG A 89 -2.08 4.89 -0.05
C ARG A 89 -1.94 5.65 -1.37
N PHE A 90 -2.99 5.62 -2.19
CA PHE A 90 -3.11 6.51 -3.33
C PHE A 90 -3.39 7.93 -2.87
N ARG A 91 -2.53 8.87 -3.28
CA ARG A 91 -2.82 10.29 -3.20
C ARG A 91 -3.68 10.66 -4.39
N ARG A 92 -4.92 11.09 -4.15
CA ARG A 92 -5.62 11.87 -5.16
C ARG A 92 -4.82 13.16 -5.33
N SER A 93 -4.27 13.42 -6.52
CA SER A 93 -3.74 14.74 -6.80
C SER A 93 -4.88 15.73 -6.57
N LYS A 94 -4.70 16.66 -5.62
CA LYS A 94 -5.52 17.87 -5.62
C LYS A 94 -5.17 18.55 -6.93
N LYS A 95 -6.03 18.45 -7.94
CA LYS A 95 -5.99 19.38 -9.07
C LYS A 95 -5.97 20.77 -8.42
N SER A 96 -4.85 21.48 -8.51
CA SER A 96 -4.82 22.89 -8.17
C SER A 96 -5.98 23.54 -8.92
N PRO A 97 -6.81 24.39 -8.28
CA PRO A 97 -7.78 25.16 -9.04
C PRO A 97 -7.00 25.87 -10.14
N ALA A 98 -7.36 25.64 -11.40
CA ALA A 98 -6.81 26.41 -12.50
C ALA A 98 -6.99 27.87 -12.10
N LYS A 99 -5.89 28.59 -11.96
CA LYS A 99 -5.91 30.02 -11.68
C LYS A 99 -6.59 30.64 -12.89
N ASN A 100 -7.91 30.83 -12.81
CA ASN A 100 -8.66 31.58 -13.81
C ASN A 100 -7.97 32.94 -13.89
N LYS A 101 -7.16 33.14 -14.94
CA LYS A 101 -6.75 34.46 -15.36
C LYS A 101 -8.02 35.14 -15.84
N ASN A 102 -8.80 35.68 -14.91
CA ASN A 102 -9.69 36.79 -15.21
C ASN A 102 -8.76 37.94 -15.62
N LEU A 103 -8.42 37.97 -16.92
CA LEU A 103 -8.02 39.19 -17.59
C LEU A 103 -9.30 40.04 -17.66
N SER A 104 -9.63 40.67 -16.54
CA SER A 104 -10.62 41.73 -16.53
C SER A 104 -10.03 42.89 -17.31
N GLU A 105 -10.58 43.10 -18.50
CA GLU A 105 -10.49 44.34 -19.24
C GLU A 105 -10.68 45.54 -18.31
N LYS A 106 -9.81 46.54 -18.43
CA LYS A 106 -10.24 47.93 -18.36
C LYS A 106 -9.29 48.82 -19.14
N ARG A 107 -9.82 49.35 -20.25
CA ARG A 107 -9.41 50.59 -20.91
C ARG A 107 -9.26 51.72 -19.88
N MET A 108 -8.26 52.59 -20.10
CA MET A 108 -7.96 53.93 -19.54
C MET A 108 -6.43 53.98 -19.39
N LEU A 109 -5.63 54.79 -20.09
CA LEU A 109 -5.80 56.10 -20.73
C LEU A 109 -5.13 56.13 -22.11
#